data_AF-A0A9P7VKN4-F1
#
_entry.id   AF-A0A9P7VKN4-F1
#
_cell.length_a   1.000
_cell.length_b   1.000
_cell.length_c   1.000
_cell.angle_alpha   90.00
_cell.angle_beta   90.00
_cell.angle_gamma   90.00
#
_symmetry.space_group_name_H-M   'P 1'
#
loop_
_entity.id
_entity.type
_entity.pdbx_description
1 polymer ?
#
loop_
_entity_poly.entity_id
_entity_poly.type
_entity_poly.pdbx_seq_one_letter_code
_entity_poly.pdbx_strand_id
1 'polypeptide(L)'
;MPRVLNPRVIFSSIPKGPPDAETFTYLENENIDIETVDLDGGILVEILALSLDPYMRNRMRPIEEPADMPAFGLNDTVTGFGVRRVLRSEGDGIEAGSHIYGFMPFKKFVVFPTTTAMSLEISGLDLKVLSNPYGLPWHYFVGALGMSGHTAYYGLKDLASPIPGQTLFVSAASGAVGHLVIQNSKDSKAQFRPSASRRRS
;
A
#
# COMPACT_ATOMS: atom_id res chain seq x y z
N MET A 1 11.54 -28.54 -11.76
CA MET A 1 10.91 -27.32 -12.34
C MET A 1 11.47 -26.12 -11.58
N PRO A 2 11.58 -24.91 -12.16
CA PRO A 2 12.49 -23.93 -11.60
C PRO A 2 11.85 -23.27 -10.39
N ARG A 3 12.30 -23.68 -9.21
CA ARG A 3 12.24 -22.86 -8.00
C ARG A 3 12.72 -21.45 -8.35
N VAL A 4 11.89 -20.45 -8.09
CA VAL A 4 12.22 -19.04 -8.33
C VAL A 4 12.51 -18.34 -7.02
N LEU A 5 13.36 -17.31 -7.08
CA LEU A 5 13.64 -16.47 -5.93
C LEU A 5 12.37 -15.78 -5.43
N ASN A 6 12.17 -15.81 -4.11
CA ASN A 6 11.05 -15.16 -3.43
C ASN A 6 11.55 -14.11 -2.43
N PRO A 7 12.08 -12.98 -2.93
CA PRO A 7 12.69 -11.99 -2.06
C PRO A 7 11.68 -11.26 -1.19
N ARG A 8 12.14 -10.73 -0.04
CA ARG A 8 11.33 -9.99 0.92
C ARG A 8 12.09 -8.88 1.63
N VAL A 9 11.36 -7.90 2.15
CA VAL A 9 11.89 -6.82 2.97
C VAL A 9 11.61 -7.09 4.45
N ILE A 10 12.66 -7.11 5.27
CA ILE A 10 12.62 -7.36 6.70
C ILE A 10 12.81 -6.06 7.47
N PHE A 11 12.00 -5.82 8.49
CA PHE A 11 12.21 -4.76 9.46
C PHE A 11 13.29 -5.19 10.47
N SER A 12 14.49 -4.62 10.38
CA SER A 12 15.69 -5.14 11.06
C SER A 12 16.04 -4.39 12.35
N SER A 13 15.61 -3.14 12.48
CA SER A 13 15.87 -2.34 13.67
C SER A 13 14.84 -1.23 13.84
N ILE A 14 14.64 -0.79 15.09
CA ILE A 14 13.77 0.34 15.40
C ILE A 14 14.58 1.65 15.29
N PRO A 15 14.26 2.55 14.35
CA PRO A 15 15.02 3.76 14.14
C PRO A 15 14.69 4.80 15.22
N LYS A 16 15.74 5.41 15.82
CA LYS A 16 15.59 6.53 16.76
C LYS A 16 15.18 7.85 16.08
N GLY A 17 15.36 7.95 14.77
CA GLY A 17 15.06 9.14 13.95
C GLY A 17 14.38 8.75 12.63
N PRO A 18 14.75 9.40 11.50
CA PRO A 18 14.43 8.88 10.18
C PRO A 18 14.97 7.45 10.02
N PRO A 19 14.28 6.57 9.28
CA PRO A 19 14.83 5.27 8.93
C PRO A 19 16.09 5.42 8.09
N ASP A 20 17.02 4.49 8.27
CA ASP A 20 18.32 4.43 7.61
C ASP A 20 18.54 3.07 6.94
N ALA A 21 19.76 2.83 6.46
CA ALA A 21 20.13 1.60 5.77
C ALA A 21 20.05 0.34 6.66
N GLU A 22 20.09 0.49 7.99
CA GLU A 22 20.02 -0.63 8.94
C GLU A 22 18.59 -0.93 9.39
N THR A 23 17.65 -0.05 9.06
CA THR A 23 16.23 -0.22 9.41
C THR A 23 15.59 -1.38 8.64
N PHE A 24 16.05 -1.62 7.41
CA PHE A 24 15.49 -2.66 6.54
C PHE A 24 16.57 -3.53 5.91
N THR A 25 16.31 -4.83 5.85
CA THR A 25 17.15 -5.79 5.13
C THR A 25 16.34 -6.40 3.98
N TYR A 26 16.91 -6.37 2.78
CA TYR A 26 16.35 -7.06 1.62
C TYR A 26 16.96 -8.47 1.53
N LEU A 27 16.12 -9.49 1.66
CA LEU A 27 16.54 -10.90 1.63
C LEU A 27 16.15 -11.54 0.31
N GLU A 28 17.11 -12.20 -0.34
CA GLU A 28 16.94 -12.92 -1.62
C GLU A 28 17.42 -14.39 -1.54
N ASN A 29 17.34 -15.00 -0.36
CA ASN A 29 17.85 -16.35 -0.10
C ASN A 29 16.77 -17.44 -0.06
N GLU A 30 15.49 -17.06 -0.18
CA GLU A 30 14.37 -18.00 -0.21
C GLU A 30 13.91 -18.29 -1.64
N ASN A 31 13.54 -19.54 -1.89
CA ASN A 31 12.97 -19.98 -3.16
C ASN A 31 11.55 -20.52 -2.95
N ILE A 32 10.71 -20.39 -3.97
CA ILE A 32 9.36 -20.95 -4.02
C ILE A 32 9.15 -21.69 -5.35
N ASP A 33 8.42 -22.80 -5.30
CA ASP A 33 7.88 -23.44 -6.50
C ASP A 33 6.46 -22.92 -6.72
N ILE A 34 6.30 -21.95 -7.63
CA ILE A 34 5.00 -21.30 -7.85
C ILE A 34 3.95 -22.26 -8.43
N GLU A 35 4.36 -23.33 -9.10
CA GLU A 35 3.45 -24.30 -9.72
C GLU A 35 2.95 -25.33 -8.72
N THR A 36 3.77 -25.69 -7.72
CA THR A 36 3.45 -26.80 -6.80
C THR A 36 3.32 -26.40 -5.34
N VAL A 37 3.53 -25.13 -4.97
CA VAL A 37 3.30 -24.68 -3.58
C VAL A 37 1.85 -24.97 -3.19
N ASP A 38 1.67 -25.55 -2.02
CA ASP A 38 0.35 -25.82 -1.44
C ASP A 38 -0.31 -24.48 -1.06
N LEU A 39 -1.56 -24.28 -1.49
CA LEU A 39 -2.30 -23.05 -1.20
C LEU A 39 -3.25 -23.20 -0.02
N ASP A 40 -3.47 -24.42 0.49
CA ASP A 40 -4.41 -24.71 1.58
C ASP A 40 -5.80 -24.10 1.30
N GLY A 41 -6.34 -24.36 0.10
CA GLY A 41 -7.63 -23.79 -0.36
C GLY A 41 -7.61 -22.27 -0.56
N GLY A 42 -6.42 -21.68 -0.64
CA GLY A 42 -6.18 -20.24 -0.71
C GLY A 42 -5.79 -19.73 -2.10
N ILE A 43 -4.99 -18.67 -2.11
CA ILE A 43 -4.46 -18.05 -3.34
C ILE A 43 -2.94 -17.83 -3.28
N LEU A 44 -2.27 -17.99 -4.43
CA LEU A 44 -0.90 -17.54 -4.63
C LEU A 44 -0.90 -16.23 -5.41
N VAL A 45 -0.18 -15.24 -4.89
CA VAL A 45 -0.12 -13.92 -5.52
C VAL A 45 1.29 -13.40 -5.70
N GLU A 46 1.49 -12.57 -6.72
CA GLU A 46 2.75 -11.88 -7.04
C GLU A 46 2.62 -10.37 -6.89
N ILE A 47 3.62 -9.70 -6.27
CA ILE A 47 3.71 -8.24 -6.22
C ILE A 47 3.75 -7.64 -7.62
N LEU A 48 2.95 -6.61 -7.85
CA LEU A 48 3.10 -5.70 -8.98
C LEU A 48 3.50 -4.29 -8.56
N ALA A 49 2.93 -3.81 -7.44
CA ALA A 49 3.23 -2.51 -6.89
C ALA A 49 3.06 -2.50 -5.37
N LEU A 50 3.88 -1.72 -4.68
CA LEU A 50 3.82 -1.49 -3.24
C LEU A 50 3.57 -0.01 -2.97
N SER A 51 2.79 0.28 -1.93
CA SER A 51 2.58 1.63 -1.42
C SER A 51 3.56 1.92 -0.29
N LEU A 52 4.27 3.04 -0.38
CA LEU A 52 5.13 3.54 0.69
C LEU A 52 4.47 4.76 1.33
N ASP A 53 3.76 4.51 2.42
CA ASP A 53 2.89 5.50 3.04
C ASP A 53 3.48 6.06 4.34
N PRO A 54 3.25 7.36 4.66
CA PRO A 54 3.77 7.97 5.89
C PRO A 54 3.38 7.23 7.18
N TYR A 55 2.21 6.58 7.23
CA TYR A 55 1.77 5.82 8.40
C TYR A 55 2.73 4.69 8.76
N MET A 56 3.49 4.16 7.79
CA MET A 56 4.46 3.09 8.03
C MET A 56 5.53 3.52 9.02
N ARG A 57 5.87 4.82 9.10
CA ARG A 57 6.81 5.32 10.11
C ARG A 57 6.29 5.13 11.53
N ASN A 58 4.99 5.28 11.74
CA ASN A 58 4.38 5.10 13.06
C ASN A 58 4.44 3.64 13.51
N ARG A 59 4.68 2.70 12.59
CA ARG A 59 4.82 1.27 12.88
C ARG A 59 6.26 0.86 13.18
N MET A 60 7.23 1.74 12.95
CA MET A 60 8.65 1.53 13.28
C MET A 60 8.91 1.95 14.73
N ARG A 61 8.36 1.18 15.66
CA ARG A 61 8.38 1.41 17.12
C ARG A 61 8.38 0.06 17.87
N PRO A 62 8.68 0.02 19.19
CA PRO A 62 8.49 -1.17 20.01
C PRO A 62 7.04 -1.68 19.96
N ILE A 63 6.85 -3.01 20.01
CA ILE A 63 5.53 -3.62 19.84
C ILE A 63 4.59 -3.34 21.01
N GLU A 64 5.16 -3.02 22.17
CA GLU A 64 4.47 -2.67 23.40
C GLU A 64 3.86 -1.26 23.35
N GLU A 65 4.30 -0.40 22.42
CA GLU A 65 3.79 0.95 22.29
C GLU A 65 2.42 0.96 21.57
N PRO A 66 1.35 1.46 22.21
CA PRO A 66 0.02 1.46 21.63
C PRO A 66 -0.10 2.43 20.46
N ALA A 67 -0.79 2.02 19.40
CA ALA A 67 -1.24 2.88 18.30
C ALA A 67 -2.40 2.20 17.54
N ASP A 68 -3.06 2.96 16.66
CA ASP A 68 -4.18 2.46 15.83
C ASP A 68 -3.80 1.28 14.93
N MET A 69 -2.52 1.18 14.55
CA MET A 69 -2.00 0.07 13.75
C MET A 69 -0.84 -0.64 14.47
N PRO A 70 -0.81 -1.99 14.44
CA PRO A 70 0.28 -2.76 15.02
C PRO A 70 1.66 -2.34 14.48
N ALA A 71 2.64 -2.34 15.36
CA ALA A 71 4.04 -2.13 14.99
C ALA A 71 4.54 -3.22 14.04
N PHE A 72 5.65 -2.97 13.36
CA PHE A 72 6.37 -4.02 12.65
C PHE A 72 7.05 -4.95 13.65
N GLY A 73 6.93 -6.26 13.43
CA GLY A 73 7.71 -7.25 14.17
C GLY A 73 9.19 -7.10 13.85
N LEU A 74 10.04 -7.08 14.87
CA LEU A 74 11.49 -7.05 14.66
C LEU A 74 11.94 -8.36 13.99
N ASN A 75 12.75 -8.23 12.94
CA ASN A 75 13.17 -9.30 12.04
C ASN A 75 12.03 -9.98 11.25
N ASP A 76 10.85 -9.37 11.23
CA ASP A 76 9.72 -9.86 10.44
C ASP A 76 9.58 -9.08 9.12
N THR A 77 8.80 -9.65 8.20
CA THR A 77 8.51 -9.06 6.90
C THR A 77 7.68 -7.79 7.07
N VAL A 78 8.13 -6.70 6.47
CA VAL A 78 7.37 -5.45 6.41
C VAL A 78 6.03 -5.71 5.75
N THR A 79 4.94 -5.18 6.30
CA THR A 79 3.60 -5.28 5.71
C THR A 79 3.08 -3.91 5.30
N GLY A 80 2.29 -3.84 4.24
CA GLY A 80 1.72 -2.58 3.78
C GLY A 80 0.75 -2.80 2.62
N PHE A 81 0.20 -1.72 2.08
CA PHE A 81 -0.69 -1.82 0.93
C PHE A 81 0.08 -2.11 -0.35
N GLY A 82 -0.54 -2.87 -1.25
CA GLY A 82 0.02 -3.15 -2.56
C GLY A 82 -1.02 -3.70 -3.52
N VAL A 83 -0.63 -3.74 -4.79
CA VAL A 83 -1.40 -4.38 -5.87
C VAL A 83 -0.68 -5.63 -6.29
N ARG A 84 -1.44 -6.71 -6.45
CA ARG A 84 -0.91 -8.03 -6.81
C ARG A 84 -1.73 -8.72 -7.86
N ARG A 85 -1.06 -9.61 -8.59
CA ARG A 85 -1.70 -10.54 -9.51
C ARG A 85 -1.89 -11.89 -8.81
N VAL A 86 -3.06 -12.47 -8.94
CA VAL A 86 -3.33 -13.85 -8.54
C VAL A 86 -2.75 -14.77 -9.60
N LEU A 87 -1.81 -15.63 -9.20
CA LEU A 87 -1.18 -16.61 -10.09
C LEU A 87 -1.96 -17.92 -10.10
N ARG A 88 -2.33 -18.41 -8.91
CA ARG A 88 -3.14 -19.62 -8.70
C ARG A 88 -4.18 -19.34 -7.63
N SER A 89 -5.31 -20.02 -7.74
CA SER A 89 -6.41 -19.94 -6.78
C SER A 89 -7.03 -21.33 -6.61
N GLU A 90 -7.23 -21.71 -5.36
CA GLU A 90 -7.93 -22.94 -4.93
C GLU A 90 -9.18 -22.61 -4.09
N GLY A 91 -9.40 -21.33 -3.77
CA GLY A 91 -10.49 -20.87 -2.91
C GLY A 91 -11.62 -20.17 -3.66
N ASP A 92 -12.80 -20.13 -3.04
CA ASP A 92 -13.97 -19.47 -3.59
C ASP A 92 -13.83 -17.94 -3.57
N GLY A 93 -14.22 -17.29 -4.68
CA GLY A 93 -14.44 -15.84 -4.78
C GLY A 93 -13.29 -15.00 -5.36
N ILE A 94 -12.09 -15.54 -5.59
CA ILE A 94 -10.99 -14.83 -6.27
C ILE A 94 -10.37 -15.75 -7.33
N GLU A 95 -10.43 -15.34 -8.59
CA GLU A 95 -9.94 -16.16 -9.71
C GLU A 95 -8.47 -15.91 -10.03
N ALA A 96 -7.76 -16.94 -10.53
CA ALA A 96 -6.44 -16.77 -11.13
C ALA A 96 -6.47 -15.74 -12.27
N GLY A 97 -5.45 -14.89 -12.34
CA GLY A 97 -5.40 -13.75 -13.25
C GLY A 97 -6.07 -12.47 -12.70
N SER A 98 -6.86 -12.56 -11.64
CA SER A 98 -7.40 -11.38 -10.96
C SER A 98 -6.29 -10.50 -10.39
N HIS A 99 -6.59 -9.21 -10.26
CA HIS A 99 -5.72 -8.26 -9.59
C HIS A 99 -6.36 -7.81 -8.30
N ILE A 100 -5.60 -7.84 -7.21
CA ILE A 100 -6.11 -7.51 -5.89
C ILE A 100 -5.31 -6.34 -5.30
N TYR A 101 -6.01 -5.49 -4.56
CA TYR A 101 -5.43 -4.50 -3.67
C TYR A 101 -5.69 -4.90 -2.24
N GLY A 102 -4.70 -4.75 -1.36
CA GLY A 102 -4.87 -5.05 0.05
C GLY A 102 -3.59 -4.90 0.85
N PHE A 103 -3.72 -5.13 2.15
CA PHE A 103 -2.63 -5.01 3.11
C PHE A 103 -1.90 -6.35 3.27
N MET A 104 -0.63 -6.42 2.86
CA MET A 104 0.07 -7.70 2.65
C MET A 104 1.59 -7.60 2.89
N PRO A 105 2.29 -8.73 3.17
CA PRO A 105 3.74 -8.74 3.39
C PRO A 105 4.55 -8.35 2.16
N PHE A 106 5.56 -7.50 2.28
CA PHE A 106 6.47 -7.07 1.21
C PHE A 106 7.45 -8.19 0.83
N LYS A 107 6.89 -9.24 0.24
CA LYS A 107 7.53 -10.47 -0.23
C LYS A 107 7.00 -10.79 -1.62
N LYS A 108 7.87 -11.08 -2.60
CA LYS A 108 7.50 -11.18 -4.03
C LYS A 108 6.29 -12.07 -4.27
N PHE A 109 6.31 -13.29 -3.74
CA PHE A 109 5.23 -14.26 -3.80
C PHE A 109 4.70 -14.57 -2.41
N VAL A 110 3.38 -14.54 -2.24
CA VAL A 110 2.72 -14.85 -0.96
C VAL A 110 1.58 -15.82 -1.21
N VAL A 111 1.52 -16.86 -0.39
CA VAL A 111 0.36 -17.75 -0.29
C VAL A 111 -0.53 -17.20 0.82
N PHE A 112 -1.80 -17.01 0.53
CA PHE A 112 -2.81 -16.65 1.51
C PHE A 112 -3.73 -17.84 1.74
N PRO A 113 -3.60 -18.55 2.87
CA PRO A 113 -4.47 -19.67 3.19
C PRO A 113 -5.88 -19.13 3.45
N THR A 114 -6.86 -19.59 2.68
CA THR A 114 -8.28 -19.17 2.72
C THR A 114 -8.53 -17.66 2.46
N THR A 115 -9.34 -17.35 1.44
CA THR A 115 -9.68 -15.97 1.03
C THR A 115 -10.45 -15.16 2.09
N THR A 116 -11.02 -15.83 3.10
CA THR A 116 -11.83 -15.25 4.17
C THR A 116 -11.02 -14.60 5.31
N ALA A 117 -9.73 -14.94 5.47
CA ALA A 117 -9.01 -14.71 6.73
C ALA A 117 -8.05 -13.50 6.79
N MET A 118 -8.14 -12.55 5.85
CA MET A 118 -7.33 -11.33 5.91
C MET A 118 -8.18 -10.06 5.98
N SER A 119 -8.96 -9.97 7.03
CA SER A 119 -9.01 -8.74 7.78
C SER A 119 -8.07 -8.95 8.96
N LEU A 120 -7.01 -8.14 9.10
CA LEU A 120 -6.80 -7.60 10.45
C LEU A 120 -8.20 -7.10 10.85
N GLU A 121 -8.74 -7.41 12.03
CA GLU A 121 -10.09 -6.95 12.45
C GLU A 121 -10.21 -5.39 12.53
N ILE A 122 -9.32 -4.70 11.84
CA ILE A 122 -9.25 -3.31 11.47
C ILE A 122 -9.95 -3.14 10.12
N SER A 123 -11.14 -2.53 10.16
CA SER A 123 -11.92 -2.15 8.98
C SER A 123 -11.07 -1.45 7.91
N GLY A 124 -11.18 -1.90 6.65
CA GLY A 124 -10.53 -1.27 5.50
C GLY A 124 -9.17 -1.86 5.11
N LEU A 125 -8.73 -2.94 5.76
CA LEU A 125 -7.52 -3.69 5.39
C LEU A 125 -7.80 -4.93 4.51
N ASP A 126 -9.06 -5.15 4.15
CA ASP A 126 -9.53 -6.30 3.37
C ASP A 126 -8.92 -6.36 1.96
N LEU A 127 -8.82 -7.57 1.42
CA LEU A 127 -8.51 -7.79 0.02
C LEU A 127 -9.67 -7.35 -0.86
N LYS A 128 -9.36 -6.58 -1.90
CA LYS A 128 -10.34 -6.14 -2.90
C LYS A 128 -9.88 -6.53 -4.29
N VAL A 129 -10.72 -7.25 -5.02
CA VAL A 129 -10.53 -7.46 -6.47
C VAL A 129 -10.69 -6.12 -7.17
N LEU A 130 -9.71 -5.75 -7.98
CA LEU A 130 -9.67 -4.50 -8.72
C LEU A 130 -10.34 -4.66 -10.09
N SER A 131 -11.13 -3.65 -10.45
CA SER A 131 -11.60 -3.47 -11.82
C SER A 131 -10.73 -2.44 -12.53
N ASN A 132 -10.24 -2.78 -13.73
CA ASN A 132 -9.39 -1.91 -14.54
C ASN A 132 -9.89 -1.83 -15.99
N PRO A 133 -11.10 -1.27 -16.22
CA PRO A 133 -11.74 -1.27 -17.53
C PRO A 133 -10.98 -0.41 -18.56
N TYR A 134 -10.12 0.50 -18.09
CA TYR A 134 -9.34 1.41 -18.92
C TYR A 134 -7.90 0.95 -19.16
N GLY A 135 -7.51 -0.24 -18.69
CA GLY A 135 -6.16 -0.80 -18.92
C GLY A 135 -5.04 0.06 -18.35
N LEU A 136 -5.27 0.75 -17.23
CA LEU A 136 -4.30 1.64 -16.61
C LEU A 136 -3.16 0.84 -15.94
N PRO A 137 -1.95 1.39 -15.83
CA PRO A 137 -0.87 0.74 -15.09
C PRO A 137 -1.26 0.44 -13.64
N TRP A 138 -0.98 -0.79 -13.17
CA TRP A 138 -1.41 -1.26 -11.85
C TRP A 138 -0.89 -0.42 -10.68
N HIS A 139 0.27 0.23 -10.83
CA HIS A 139 0.80 1.11 -9.78
C HIS A 139 -0.05 2.38 -9.54
N TYR A 140 -0.97 2.75 -10.45
CA TYR A 140 -1.92 3.84 -10.17
C TYR A 140 -2.91 3.49 -9.06
N PHE A 141 -3.19 2.21 -8.85
CA PHE A 141 -4.11 1.71 -7.82
C PHE A 141 -3.52 1.70 -6.40
N VAL A 142 -2.20 1.93 -6.24
CA VAL A 142 -1.63 2.26 -4.93
C VAL A 142 -1.55 3.78 -4.67
N GLY A 143 -1.86 4.62 -5.67
CA GLY A 143 -1.76 6.07 -5.60
C GLY A 143 -3.08 6.76 -5.91
N ALA A 144 -3.18 7.35 -7.10
CA ALA A 144 -4.30 8.19 -7.53
C ALA A 144 -5.65 7.45 -7.61
N LEU A 145 -5.64 6.14 -7.86
CA LEU A 145 -6.83 5.29 -7.85
C LEU A 145 -6.93 4.45 -6.56
N GLY A 146 -6.02 4.68 -5.61
CA GLY A 146 -5.93 3.99 -4.33
C GLY A 146 -6.30 4.88 -3.14
N MET A 147 -5.77 4.54 -1.97
CA MET A 147 -6.05 5.25 -0.71
C MET A 147 -5.68 6.74 -0.76
N SER A 148 -4.59 7.11 -1.44
CA SER A 148 -4.18 8.52 -1.58
C SER A 148 -5.19 9.34 -2.40
N GLY A 149 -5.70 8.78 -3.50
CA GLY A 149 -6.71 9.44 -4.34
C GLY A 149 -8.05 9.59 -3.65
N HIS A 150 -8.53 8.55 -2.96
CA HIS A 150 -9.74 8.63 -2.15
C HIS A 150 -9.62 9.69 -1.05
N THR A 151 -8.48 9.72 -0.35
CA THR A 151 -8.20 10.74 0.68
C THR A 151 -8.27 12.15 0.10
N ALA A 152 -7.67 12.38 -1.07
CA ALA A 152 -7.70 13.69 -1.73
C ALA A 152 -9.12 14.08 -2.18
N TYR A 153 -9.88 13.14 -2.74
CA TYR A 153 -11.22 13.39 -3.25
C TYR A 153 -12.22 13.69 -2.13
N TYR A 154 -12.33 12.80 -1.14
CA TYR A 154 -13.28 12.96 -0.04
C TYR A 154 -12.88 14.10 0.90
N GLY A 155 -11.57 14.27 1.17
CA GLY A 155 -11.09 15.39 1.96
C GLY A 155 -11.43 16.75 1.34
N LEU A 156 -11.37 16.84 0.00
CA LEU A 156 -11.74 18.06 -0.69
C LEU A 156 -13.26 18.25 -0.79
N LYS A 157 -13.98 17.23 -1.27
CA LYS A 157 -15.41 17.37 -1.59
C LYS A 157 -16.30 17.37 -0.36
N ASP A 158 -16.04 16.50 0.60
CA ASP A 158 -16.97 16.27 1.71
C ASP A 158 -16.55 17.04 2.96
N LEU A 159 -15.24 17.17 3.21
CA LEU A 159 -14.73 17.86 4.41
C LEU A 159 -14.47 19.35 4.17
N ALA A 160 -13.74 19.70 3.11
CA ALA A 160 -13.38 21.10 2.86
C ALA A 160 -14.49 21.90 2.16
N SER A 161 -15.24 21.28 1.24
CA SER A 161 -16.36 21.89 0.50
C SER A 161 -16.07 23.33 0.01
N PRO A 162 -15.00 23.55 -0.78
CA PRO A 162 -14.56 24.90 -1.13
C PRO A 162 -15.58 25.64 -1.99
N ILE A 163 -15.82 26.91 -1.68
CA ILE A 163 -16.66 27.81 -2.50
C ILE A 163 -15.79 28.67 -3.44
N PRO A 164 -16.34 29.12 -4.58
CA PRO A 164 -15.61 29.98 -5.51
C PRO A 164 -15.01 31.22 -4.84
N GLY A 165 -13.76 31.53 -5.18
CA GLY A 165 -13.05 32.70 -4.63
C GLY A 165 -12.35 32.47 -3.28
N GLN A 166 -12.59 31.35 -2.59
CA GLN A 166 -11.78 30.99 -1.42
C GLN A 166 -10.34 30.62 -1.79
N THR A 167 -9.42 30.85 -0.85
CA THR A 167 -8.02 30.41 -0.98
C THR A 167 -7.81 29.12 -0.21
N LEU A 168 -7.35 28.07 -0.90
CA LEU A 168 -6.95 26.80 -0.32
C LEU A 168 -5.43 26.78 -0.12
N PHE A 169 -5.02 26.48 1.11
CA PHE A 169 -3.63 26.19 1.45
C PHE A 169 -3.43 24.68 1.54
N VAL A 170 -2.45 24.16 0.78
CA VAL A 170 -2.12 22.73 0.77
C VAL A 170 -0.67 22.56 1.19
N SER A 171 -0.46 21.94 2.34
CA SER A 171 0.86 21.51 2.80
C SER A 171 1.28 20.22 2.10
N ALA A 172 2.60 20.03 1.94
CA ALA A 172 3.16 18.90 1.19
C ALA A 172 2.49 18.71 -0.18
N ALA A 173 2.26 19.81 -0.90
CA ALA A 173 1.50 19.86 -2.14
C ALA A 173 2.03 18.97 -3.28
N SER A 174 3.30 18.57 -3.21
CA SER A 174 3.93 17.64 -4.16
C SER A 174 3.80 16.16 -3.76
N GLY A 175 3.24 15.86 -2.59
CA GLY A 175 3.04 14.50 -2.09
C GLY A 175 1.85 13.79 -2.73
N ALA A 176 1.70 12.49 -2.47
CA ALA A 176 0.70 11.62 -3.12
C ALA A 176 -0.75 12.14 -3.00
N VAL A 177 -1.12 12.71 -1.85
CA VAL A 177 -2.45 13.30 -1.64
C VAL A 177 -2.51 14.76 -2.12
N GLY A 178 -1.52 15.58 -1.74
CA GLY A 178 -1.56 17.03 -1.94
C GLY A 178 -1.70 17.45 -3.42
N HIS A 179 -1.01 16.77 -4.32
CA HIS A 179 -1.09 17.12 -5.75
C HIS A 179 -2.46 16.79 -6.34
N LEU A 180 -3.12 15.73 -5.86
CA LEU A 180 -4.46 15.34 -6.28
C LEU A 180 -5.51 16.30 -5.73
N VAL A 181 -5.35 16.78 -4.48
CA VAL A 181 -6.21 17.83 -3.92
C VAL A 181 -6.21 19.06 -4.82
N ILE A 182 -5.04 19.52 -5.26
CA ILE A 182 -4.90 20.67 -6.15
C ILE A 182 -5.54 20.41 -7.51
N GLN A 183 -5.36 19.22 -8.09
CA GLN A 183 -5.98 18.88 -9.37
C GLN A 183 -7.50 18.82 -9.28
N ASN A 184 -8.04 18.16 -8.25
CA ASN A 184 -9.49 17.98 -8.04
C ASN A 184 -10.24 19.28 -7.71
N SER A 185 -9.54 20.30 -7.23
CA SER A 185 -10.11 21.59 -6.83
C SER A 185 -10.07 22.65 -7.93
N LYS A 186 -9.49 22.35 -9.10
CA LYS A 186 -9.52 23.27 -10.25
C LYS A 186 -10.95 23.60 -10.70
N ASP A 187 -11.86 22.63 -10.58
CA ASP A 187 -13.25 22.80 -10.98
C ASP A 187 -14.05 23.70 -10.01
N SER A 188 -13.58 23.91 -8.78
CA SER A 188 -14.27 24.75 -7.77
C SER A 188 -13.99 26.25 -7.91
N LYS A 189 -13.13 26.68 -8.85
CA LYS A 189 -12.68 28.08 -9.03
C LYS A 189 -12.07 28.70 -7.75
N ALA A 190 -11.51 27.88 -6.86
CA ALA A 190 -10.73 28.34 -5.71
C ALA A 190 -9.35 28.84 -6.15
N GLN A 191 -8.74 29.73 -5.36
CA GLN A 191 -7.33 30.13 -5.50
C GLN A 191 -6.42 29.22 -4.67
N PHE A 192 -5.17 28.99 -5.10
CA PHE A 192 -4.26 28.06 -4.44
C PHE A 192 -2.98 28.70 -3.93
N ARG A 193 -2.59 28.30 -2.73
CA ARG A 193 -1.26 28.54 -2.18
C ARG A 193 -0.62 27.20 -1.78
N PRO A 194 0.06 26.51 -2.71
CA PRO A 194 0.77 25.28 -2.38
C PRO A 194 2.05 25.56 -1.60
N SER A 195 2.39 24.69 -0.65
CA SER A 195 3.72 24.65 -0.05
C SER A 195 4.34 23.27 -0.25
N ALA A 196 5.60 23.26 -0.70
CA ALA A 196 6.42 22.07 -0.81
C ALA A 196 7.84 22.45 -0.46
N SER A 197 8.46 21.72 0.47
CA SER A 197 9.88 21.88 0.77
C SER A 197 10.69 21.00 -0.18
N ARG A 198 11.76 21.55 -0.74
CA ARG A 198 12.79 20.77 -1.42
C ARG A 198 13.97 20.71 -0.47
N ARG A 199 14.17 19.59 0.24
CA ARG A 199 15.47 19.36 0.90
C ARG A 199 16.49 19.28 -0.22
N ARG A 200 17.40 20.25 -0.30
CA ARG A 200 18.62 20.10 -1.08
C ARG A 200 19.43 19.03 -0.35
N SER A 201 19.51 17.83 -0.94
CA SER A 201 20.50 16.82 -0.58
C SER A 201 21.88 17.30 -0.99
#